data_AF-A0A5J6XNH5-F1
#
_entry.id   AF-A0A5J6XNH5-F1
#
_cell.length_a   1.000
_cell.length_b   1.000
_cell.length_c   1.000
_cell.angle_alpha   90.00
_cell.angle_beta   90.00
_cell.angle_gamma   90.00
#
_symmetry.space_group_name_H-M   'P 1'
#
loop_
_entity.id
_entity.type
_entity.pdbx_description
1 polymer ?
#
loop_
_entity_poly.entity_id
_entity_poly.type
_entity_poly.pdbx_seq_one_letter_code
_entity_poly.pdbx_strand_id
1 'polypeptide(L)'
;MYLKRRIIMKKVLTSLFITMLVLAVSPLVKVDAKSTLDKQDAFNLLDSAFQLQVSLSEKPRSMDNIRDLLKNSFSEEYTEDFINMNVQKSVDGSGYQTYGTDIALYYIPFFTYSEHTKLGYSSANDQWYVYEWFPGNTDGPVSYEGHYEAIGLMYDHNKWVINDYQIAFDPKTLDDSQEIAQNSSVDKEPSNPTFINRLTDYISYGFINHMSHWFGMIAF
;
A
#
# COMPACT_ATOMS: atom_id res chain seq x y z
N MET A 1 -3.18 56.26 37.02
CA MET A 1 -3.60 54.85 36.77
C MET A 1 -3.65 54.47 35.28
N TYR A 2 -4.05 55.38 34.38
CA TYR A 2 -4.17 55.11 32.93
C TYR A 2 -2.85 54.82 32.19
N LEU A 3 -1.74 55.51 32.52
CA LEU A 3 -0.46 55.34 31.82
C LEU A 3 0.15 53.93 31.99
N LYS A 4 0.00 53.35 33.19
CA LYS A 4 0.54 52.02 33.53
C LYS A 4 -0.17 50.92 32.74
N ARG A 5 -1.49 51.02 32.55
CA ARG A 5 -2.27 50.09 31.71
C ARG A 5 -1.88 50.15 30.24
N ARG A 6 -1.62 51.35 29.69
CA ARG A 6 -1.19 51.53 28.29
C ARG A 6 0.18 50.91 28.00
N ILE A 7 1.10 50.96 28.97
CA ILE A 7 2.44 50.34 28.84
C ILE A 7 2.34 48.81 28.94
N ILE A 8 1.54 48.29 29.87
CA ILE A 8 1.32 46.85 30.03
C ILE A 8 0.64 46.26 28.78
N MET A 9 -0.37 46.94 28.23
CA MET A 9 -1.10 46.49 27.05
C MET A 9 -0.23 46.49 25.78
N LYS A 10 0.70 47.45 25.65
CA LYS A 10 1.72 47.43 24.58
C LYS A 10 2.66 46.23 24.72
N LYS A 11 3.15 45.94 25.93
CA LYS A 11 4.05 44.78 26.17
C LYS A 11 3.35 43.44 25.90
N VAL A 12 2.07 43.31 26.26
CA VAL A 12 1.26 42.12 25.96
C VAL A 12 1.03 41.97 24.46
N LEU A 13 0.73 43.08 23.76
CA LEU A 13 0.54 43.06 22.30
C LEU A 13 1.85 42.71 21.57
N THR A 14 2.98 43.27 21.99
CA THR A 14 4.30 42.93 21.42
C THR A 14 4.67 41.47 21.72
N SER A 15 4.36 40.97 22.92
CA SER A 15 4.56 39.56 23.29
C SER A 15 3.77 38.63 22.37
N LEU A 16 2.48 38.90 22.15
CA LEU A 16 1.60 38.12 21.26
C LEU A 16 2.10 38.09 19.81
N PHE A 17 2.60 39.23 19.30
CA PHE A 17 3.19 39.30 17.96
C PHE A 17 4.48 38.47 17.84
N ILE A 18 5.32 38.45 18.88
CA ILE A 18 6.54 37.62 18.89
C ILE A 18 6.18 36.14 18.91
N THR A 19 5.20 35.70 19.71
CA THR A 19 4.77 34.29 19.73
C THR A 19 4.17 33.83 18.40
N MET A 20 3.37 34.70 17.75
CA MET A 20 2.80 34.40 16.43
C MET A 20 3.89 34.33 15.35
N LEU A 21 4.91 35.19 15.43
CA LEU A 21 6.05 35.15 14.51
C LEU A 21 6.84 33.85 14.68
N VAL A 22 7.09 33.40 15.91
CA VAL A 22 7.82 32.14 16.19
C VAL A 22 7.08 30.92 15.66
N LEU A 23 5.73 30.89 15.73
CA LEU A 23 4.93 29.79 15.16
C LEU A 23 4.93 29.79 13.62
N ALA A 24 5.07 30.96 12.98
CA ALA A 24 5.13 31.08 11.53
C ALA A 24 6.48 30.64 10.92
N VAL A 25 7.55 30.50 11.72
CA VAL A 25 8.86 29.98 11.28
C VAL A 25 9.05 28.51 11.63
N SER A 26 8.01 27.79 12.04
CA SER A 26 8.07 26.33 12.11
C SER A 26 8.40 25.84 10.70
N PRO A 27 9.57 25.23 10.43
CA PRO A 27 9.77 24.60 9.15
C PRO A 27 8.67 23.54 9.04
N LEU A 28 7.84 23.66 8.02
CA LEU A 28 7.04 22.53 7.55
C LEU A 28 8.11 21.51 7.15
N VAL A 29 8.43 20.59 8.07
CA VAL A 29 9.38 19.52 7.79
C VAL A 29 8.68 18.65 6.75
N LYS A 30 8.90 19.01 5.48
CA LYS A 30 8.63 18.11 4.38
C LYS A 30 9.64 16.99 4.57
N VAL A 31 9.19 15.94 5.25
CA VAL A 31 9.94 14.69 5.28
C VAL A 31 9.94 14.22 3.83
N ASP A 32 11.12 14.26 3.25
CA ASP A 32 11.37 13.73 1.91
C ASP A 32 10.94 12.26 1.93
N ALA A 33 10.15 11.79 0.97
CA ALA A 33 9.84 10.37 0.82
C ALA A 33 11.13 9.54 0.61
N LYS A 34 12.22 10.21 0.24
CA LYS A 34 13.61 9.75 0.37
C LYS A 34 14.12 9.67 1.82
N SER A 35 13.26 9.54 2.81
CA SER A 35 13.70 9.02 4.10
C SER A 35 14.18 7.58 3.87
N THR A 36 15.35 7.25 4.41
CA THR A 36 15.96 5.93 4.17
C THR A 36 15.11 4.87 4.87
N LEU A 37 14.38 4.06 4.12
CA LEU A 37 13.70 2.88 4.63
C LEU A 37 14.69 1.72 4.69
N ASP A 38 14.90 1.17 5.89
CA ASP A 38 15.69 -0.04 6.03
C ASP A 38 14.93 -1.27 5.53
N LYS A 39 15.64 -2.21 4.89
CA LYS A 39 15.05 -3.43 4.34
C LYS A 39 14.38 -4.28 5.42
N GLN A 40 15.00 -4.41 6.59
CA GLN A 40 14.44 -5.21 7.68
C GLN A 40 13.20 -4.54 8.26
N ASP A 41 13.20 -3.20 8.37
CA ASP A 41 12.03 -2.46 8.84
C ASP A 41 10.84 -2.60 7.88
N ALA A 42 11.09 -2.52 6.56
CA ALA A 42 10.07 -2.78 5.54
C ALA A 42 9.48 -4.19 5.68
N PHE A 43 10.34 -5.19 5.86
CA PHE A 43 9.90 -6.59 5.98
C PHE A 43 9.10 -6.83 7.25
N ASN A 44 9.54 -6.27 8.38
CA ASN A 44 8.82 -6.36 9.65
C ASN A 44 7.44 -5.71 9.57
N LEU A 45 7.32 -4.57 8.88
CA LEU A 45 6.03 -3.91 8.63
C LEU A 45 5.10 -4.83 7.83
N LEU A 46 5.59 -5.42 6.74
CA LEU A 46 4.79 -6.31 5.90
C LEU A 46 4.38 -7.59 6.61
N ASP A 47 5.29 -8.25 7.34
CA ASP A 47 4.97 -9.45 8.10
C ASP A 47 3.90 -9.17 9.17
N SER A 48 4.09 -8.10 9.95
CA SER A 48 3.12 -7.70 10.99
C SER A 48 1.74 -7.39 10.40
N ALA A 49 1.72 -6.68 9.27
CA ALA A 49 0.49 -6.38 8.57
C ALA A 49 -0.19 -7.62 7.98
N PHE A 50 0.58 -8.56 7.45
CA PHE A 50 0.06 -9.80 6.91
C PHE A 50 -0.60 -10.65 8.00
N GLN A 51 0.06 -10.79 9.15
CA GLN A 51 -0.53 -11.46 10.32
C GLN A 51 -1.83 -10.78 10.77
N LEU A 52 -1.89 -9.45 10.70
CA LEU A 52 -3.11 -8.70 10.98
C LEU A 52 -4.22 -9.04 9.97
N GLN A 53 -3.94 -9.07 8.67
CA GLN A 53 -4.90 -9.46 7.63
C GLN A 53 -5.43 -10.89 7.83
N VAL A 54 -4.56 -11.83 8.21
CA VAL A 54 -4.95 -13.22 8.55
C VAL A 54 -5.86 -13.24 9.78
N SER A 55 -5.53 -12.47 10.83
CA SER A 55 -6.31 -12.45 12.08
C SER A 55 -7.75 -11.94 11.92
N LEU A 56 -8.05 -11.25 10.81
CA LEU A 56 -9.41 -10.81 10.48
C LEU A 56 -10.34 -11.97 10.10
N SER A 57 -9.79 -13.14 9.78
CA SER A 57 -10.57 -14.35 9.48
C SER A 57 -10.94 -15.18 10.72
N GLU A 58 -10.28 -14.93 11.85
CA GLU A 58 -10.42 -15.78 13.05
C GLU A 58 -11.78 -15.61 13.75
N LYS A 59 -12.32 -14.38 13.74
CA LYS A 59 -13.60 -14.06 14.38
C LYS A 59 -14.23 -12.78 13.82
N PRO A 60 -15.56 -12.66 13.85
CA PRO A 60 -16.26 -11.44 13.51
C PRO A 60 -15.90 -10.26 14.41
N ARG A 61 -15.80 -9.07 13.83
CA ARG A 61 -15.48 -7.80 14.48
C ARG A 61 -16.40 -6.67 13.98
N SER A 62 -16.46 -5.55 14.69
CA SER A 62 -17.14 -4.36 14.15
C SER A 62 -16.31 -3.75 13.01
N MET A 63 -16.97 -3.06 12.07
CA MET A 63 -16.27 -2.41 10.96
C MET A 63 -15.28 -1.34 11.45
N ASP A 64 -15.65 -0.59 12.49
CA ASP A 64 -14.76 0.41 13.11
C ASP A 64 -13.51 -0.24 13.70
N ASN A 65 -13.66 -1.40 14.36
CA ASN A 65 -12.51 -2.13 14.88
C ASN A 65 -11.59 -2.64 13.75
N ILE A 66 -12.15 -3.11 12.63
CA ILE A 66 -11.36 -3.53 11.47
C ILE A 66 -10.57 -2.34 10.91
N ARG A 67 -11.22 -1.20 10.69
CA ARG A 67 -10.54 0.03 10.22
C ARG A 67 -9.43 0.46 11.17
N ASP A 68 -9.71 0.51 12.47
CA ASP A 68 -8.73 0.93 13.47
C ASP A 68 -7.50 0.01 13.51
N LEU A 69 -7.70 -1.29 13.31
CA LEU A 69 -6.61 -2.25 13.21
C LEU A 69 -5.76 -2.01 11.97
N LEU A 70 -6.39 -1.88 10.80
CA LEU A 70 -5.71 -1.72 9.50
C LEU A 70 -4.96 -0.38 9.40
N LYS A 71 -5.54 0.72 9.87
CA LYS A 71 -4.93 2.08 9.82
C LYS A 71 -3.61 2.20 10.58
N ASN A 72 -3.24 1.22 11.41
CA ASN A 72 -1.94 1.18 12.05
C ASN A 72 -0.81 0.94 11.05
N SER A 73 -1.07 0.12 10.02
CA SER A 73 -0.08 -0.29 9.03
C SER A 73 -0.40 0.19 7.62
N PHE A 74 -1.66 0.54 7.32
CA PHE A 74 -2.13 0.88 5.98
C PHE A 74 -2.48 2.37 5.86
N SER A 75 -2.32 2.91 4.66
CA SER A 75 -2.92 4.19 4.30
C SER A 75 -4.45 4.09 4.38
N GLU A 76 -5.11 5.25 4.46
CA GLU A 76 -6.57 5.28 4.50
C GLU A 76 -7.19 4.71 3.22
N GLU A 77 -6.64 5.05 2.06
CA GLU A 77 -7.10 4.54 0.76
C GLU A 77 -6.94 3.02 0.67
N TYR A 78 -5.75 2.50 1.00
CA TYR A 78 -5.48 1.06 0.97
C TYR A 78 -6.34 0.28 1.97
N THR A 79 -6.66 0.89 3.12
CA THR A 79 -7.58 0.32 4.11
C THR A 79 -8.97 0.10 3.51
N GLU A 80 -9.53 1.10 2.83
CA GLU A 80 -10.86 0.98 2.25
C GLU A 80 -10.87 0.02 1.06
N ASP A 81 -9.83 0.02 0.21
CA ASP A 81 -9.68 -0.95 -0.87
C ASP A 81 -9.65 -2.40 -0.34
N PHE A 82 -8.85 -2.65 0.69
CA PHE A 82 -8.79 -3.97 1.33
C PHE A 82 -10.15 -4.38 1.91
N ILE A 83 -10.84 -3.47 2.62
CA ILE A 83 -12.15 -3.73 3.20
C ILE A 83 -13.18 -4.07 2.11
N ASN A 84 -13.23 -3.26 1.05
CA ASN A 84 -14.20 -3.42 -0.02
C ASN A 84 -14.04 -4.77 -0.74
N MET A 85 -12.80 -5.24 -0.90
CA MET A 85 -12.52 -6.48 -1.61
C MET A 85 -12.64 -7.73 -0.74
N ASN A 86 -12.27 -7.66 0.54
CA ASN A 86 -12.04 -8.86 1.35
C ASN A 86 -12.94 -9.00 2.57
N VAL A 87 -13.51 -7.90 3.08
CA VAL A 87 -14.27 -7.93 4.33
C VAL A 87 -15.76 -8.09 4.05
N GLN A 88 -16.35 -9.12 4.62
CA GLN A 88 -17.76 -9.46 4.43
C GLN A 88 -18.49 -9.59 5.77
N LYS A 89 -19.81 -9.49 5.74
CA LYS A 89 -20.63 -9.76 6.92
C LYS A 89 -20.50 -11.23 7.31
N SER A 90 -20.32 -11.49 8.60
CA SER A 90 -20.36 -12.84 9.18
C SER A 90 -21.70 -13.52 8.92
N VAL A 91 -21.68 -14.85 8.73
CA VAL A 91 -22.89 -15.65 8.45
C VAL A 91 -23.91 -15.57 9.59
N ASP A 92 -23.45 -15.49 10.83
CA ASP A 92 -24.30 -15.35 12.02
C ASP A 92 -24.74 -13.89 12.30
N GLY A 93 -24.26 -12.94 11.49
CA GLY A 93 -24.57 -11.53 11.60
C GLY A 93 -23.93 -10.81 12.80
N SER A 94 -23.01 -11.44 13.52
CA SER A 94 -22.35 -10.89 14.73
C SER A 94 -21.32 -9.78 14.44
N GLY A 95 -20.92 -9.64 13.18
CA GLY A 95 -19.97 -8.62 12.73
C GLY A 95 -19.51 -8.84 11.30
N TYR A 96 -18.27 -8.45 11.03
CA TYR A 96 -17.58 -8.55 9.74
C TYR A 96 -16.27 -9.32 9.92
N GLN A 97 -15.84 -10.03 8.87
CA GLN A 97 -14.60 -10.79 8.85
C GLN A 97 -14.13 -11.02 7.41
N THR A 98 -12.90 -11.49 7.24
CA THR A 98 -12.41 -12.00 5.96
C THR A 98 -12.67 -13.51 5.87
N TYR A 99 -12.84 -14.02 4.65
CA TYR A 99 -12.92 -15.45 4.36
C TYR A 99 -11.78 -15.85 3.44
N GLY A 100 -11.31 -17.09 3.56
CA GLY A 100 -10.33 -17.64 2.63
C GLY A 100 -10.89 -17.59 1.20
N THR A 101 -10.06 -17.11 0.27
CA THR A 101 -10.39 -16.95 -1.15
C THR A 101 -9.18 -17.39 -1.99
N ASP A 102 -9.46 -18.03 -3.13
CA ASP A 102 -8.43 -18.37 -4.11
C ASP A 102 -7.90 -17.12 -4.86
N ILE A 103 -8.56 -15.97 -4.69
CA ILE A 103 -8.19 -14.67 -5.26
C ILE A 103 -8.12 -13.66 -4.11
N ALA A 104 -6.92 -13.39 -3.62
CA ALA A 104 -6.66 -12.58 -2.43
C ALA A 104 -6.10 -11.18 -2.79
N LEU A 105 -6.87 -10.40 -3.56
CA LEU A 105 -6.45 -9.04 -3.94
C LEU A 105 -6.26 -8.16 -2.70
N TYR A 106 -5.25 -7.29 -2.73
CA TYR A 106 -4.84 -6.41 -1.62
C TYR A 106 -4.34 -7.13 -0.35
N TYR A 107 -4.25 -8.47 -0.34
CA TYR A 107 -3.42 -9.16 0.63
C TYR A 107 -1.94 -8.93 0.33
N ILE A 108 -1.12 -8.88 1.38
CA ILE A 108 0.33 -8.90 1.21
C ILE A 108 0.71 -10.29 0.67
N PRO A 109 1.47 -10.36 -0.45
CA PRO A 109 1.90 -11.64 -1.00
C PRO A 109 2.74 -12.43 0.01
N PHE A 110 2.75 -13.76 -0.16
CA PHE A 110 3.62 -14.65 0.62
C PHE A 110 5.08 -14.53 0.19
N PHE A 111 5.69 -13.37 0.42
CA PHE A 111 7.10 -13.14 0.19
C PHE A 111 7.96 -14.10 1.01
N THR A 112 9.09 -14.51 0.47
CA THR A 112 10.03 -15.38 1.19
C THR A 112 10.85 -14.65 2.24
N TYR A 113 10.85 -13.30 2.21
CA TYR A 113 11.70 -12.41 3.01
C TYR A 113 13.18 -12.82 2.97
N SER A 114 13.62 -13.26 1.79
CA SER A 114 14.96 -13.79 1.54
C SER A 114 15.81 -12.83 0.69
N GLU A 115 16.90 -13.34 0.11
CA GLU A 115 17.67 -12.63 -0.92
C GLU A 115 16.89 -12.40 -2.22
N HIS A 116 15.80 -13.15 -2.45
CA HIS A 116 14.91 -12.96 -3.58
C HIS A 116 13.88 -11.85 -3.37
N THR A 117 13.60 -11.49 -2.12
CA THR A 117 12.76 -10.34 -1.76
C THR A 117 13.60 -9.08 -1.75
N LYS A 118 13.23 -8.11 -2.58
CA LYS A 118 14.00 -6.89 -2.81
C LYS A 118 13.24 -5.66 -2.34
N LEU A 119 14.00 -4.61 -2.03
CA LEU A 119 13.50 -3.28 -1.72
C LEU A 119 14.07 -2.31 -2.76
N GLY A 120 13.27 -1.44 -3.34
CA GLY A 120 13.75 -0.41 -4.25
C GLY A 120 12.85 0.82 -4.29
N TYR A 121 13.43 1.96 -4.62
CA TYR A 121 12.73 3.25 -4.67
C TYR A 121 12.29 3.60 -6.10
N SER A 122 11.12 4.22 -6.24
CA SER A 122 10.67 4.82 -7.49
C SER A 122 10.48 6.31 -7.32
N SER A 123 11.35 7.13 -7.92
CA SER A 123 11.16 8.59 -7.95
C SER A 123 9.91 9.02 -8.73
N ALA A 124 9.43 8.18 -9.66
CA ALA A 124 8.22 8.47 -10.45
C ALA A 124 6.95 8.44 -9.60
N ASN A 125 6.89 7.50 -8.65
CA ASN A 125 5.75 7.31 -7.76
C ASN A 125 5.99 7.85 -6.35
N ASP A 126 7.20 8.34 -6.07
CA ASP A 126 7.65 8.86 -4.76
C ASP A 126 7.43 7.88 -3.60
N GLN A 127 7.74 6.60 -3.83
CA GLN A 127 7.52 5.53 -2.86
C GLN A 127 8.53 4.38 -2.99
N TRP A 128 8.65 3.62 -1.91
CA TRP A 128 9.41 2.38 -1.87
C TRP A 128 8.55 1.19 -2.27
N TYR A 129 9.17 0.17 -2.85
CA TYR A 129 8.51 -1.08 -3.18
C TYR A 129 9.28 -2.27 -2.61
N VAL A 130 8.56 -3.13 -1.90
CA VAL A 130 9.02 -4.49 -1.61
C VAL A 130 8.46 -5.42 -2.68
N TYR A 131 9.32 -6.18 -3.34
CA TYR A 131 8.91 -7.00 -4.48
C TYR A 131 9.67 -8.33 -4.56
N GLU A 132 9.03 -9.33 -5.18
CA GLU A 132 9.57 -10.67 -5.39
C GLU A 132 9.02 -11.30 -6.66
N TRP A 133 9.80 -12.18 -7.28
CA TRP A 133 9.37 -12.97 -8.43
C TRP A 133 8.59 -14.20 -7.96
N PHE A 134 7.36 -14.35 -8.45
CA PHE A 134 6.53 -15.52 -8.26
C PHE A 134 6.61 -16.40 -9.52
N PRO A 135 7.07 -17.66 -9.41
CA PRO A 135 7.08 -18.57 -10.54
C PRO A 135 5.66 -18.87 -11.00
N GLY A 136 5.46 -19.00 -12.32
CA GLY A 136 4.15 -19.31 -12.87
C GLY A 136 3.61 -20.64 -12.34
N ASN A 137 2.30 -20.70 -12.17
CA ASN A 137 1.60 -21.89 -11.74
C ASN A 137 0.55 -22.28 -12.79
N THR A 138 0.61 -23.52 -13.26
CA THR A 138 -0.40 -24.12 -14.15
C THR A 138 -1.31 -25.11 -13.43
N ASP A 139 -1.01 -25.40 -12.16
CA ASP A 139 -1.65 -26.43 -11.38
C ASP A 139 -2.71 -25.83 -10.43
N GLY A 140 -3.88 -26.47 -10.37
CA GLY A 140 -4.97 -26.06 -9.49
C GLY A 140 -6.05 -25.22 -10.18
N PRO A 141 -7.01 -24.66 -9.41
CA PRO A 141 -8.16 -23.94 -9.96
C PRO A 141 -7.79 -22.57 -10.56
N VAL A 142 -6.61 -22.05 -10.23
CA VAL A 142 -6.11 -20.74 -10.70
C VAL A 142 -4.73 -20.92 -11.31
N SER A 143 -4.59 -20.51 -12.58
CA SER A 143 -3.32 -20.54 -13.31
C SER A 143 -2.82 -19.13 -13.61
N TYR A 144 -1.50 -18.92 -13.56
CA TYR A 144 -0.86 -17.66 -13.90
C TYR A 144 0.56 -17.86 -14.44
N GLU A 145 0.99 -16.93 -15.29
CA GLU A 145 2.37 -16.86 -15.76
C GLU A 145 3.29 -16.31 -14.66
N GLY A 146 4.59 -16.61 -14.73
CA GLY A 146 5.55 -16.04 -13.78
C GLY A 146 5.57 -14.51 -13.87
N HIS A 147 5.57 -13.84 -12.72
CA HIS A 147 5.51 -12.39 -12.64
C HIS A 147 6.11 -11.87 -11.33
N TYR A 148 6.42 -10.58 -11.27
CA TYR A 148 6.72 -9.93 -9.99
C TYR A 148 5.43 -9.44 -9.35
N GLU A 149 5.32 -9.60 -8.03
CA GLU A 149 4.35 -8.87 -7.22
C GLU A 149 5.09 -7.86 -6.34
N ALA A 150 4.43 -6.74 -6.04
CA ALA A 150 5.01 -5.69 -5.22
C ALA A 150 3.99 -5.05 -4.26
N ILE A 151 4.50 -4.61 -3.12
CA ILE A 151 3.79 -3.76 -2.16
C ILE A 151 4.50 -2.41 -2.09
N GLY A 152 3.74 -1.33 -2.30
CA GLY A 152 4.22 0.04 -2.14
C GLY A 152 4.14 0.50 -0.69
N LEU A 153 5.17 1.24 -0.29
CA LEU A 153 5.35 1.82 1.03
C LEU A 153 5.60 3.32 0.90
N MET A 154 4.78 4.11 1.59
CA MET A 154 4.93 5.56 1.68
C MET A 154 5.13 6.01 3.12
N TYR A 155 5.80 7.15 3.29
CA TYR A 155 5.96 7.76 4.61
C TYR A 155 4.81 8.75 4.85
N ASP A 156 3.93 8.43 5.80
CA ASP A 156 2.75 9.23 6.13
C ASP A 156 2.60 9.39 7.65
N HIS A 157 2.21 10.58 8.11
CA HIS A 157 2.00 10.90 9.53
C HIS A 157 3.11 10.39 10.49
N ASN A 158 4.39 10.56 10.10
CA ASN A 158 5.57 10.12 10.84
C ASN A 158 5.75 8.59 10.99
N LYS A 159 5.23 7.81 10.06
CA LYS A 159 5.44 6.37 9.99
C LYS A 159 5.40 5.86 8.55
N TRP A 160 6.00 4.70 8.31
CA TRP A 160 5.81 3.97 7.05
C TRP A 160 4.47 3.25 7.07
N VAL A 161 3.75 3.31 5.94
CA VAL A 161 2.47 2.62 5.74
C VAL A 161 2.44 1.95 4.38
N ILE A 162 1.65 0.89 4.27
CA ILE A 162 1.32 0.24 3.00
C ILE A 162 0.27 1.06 2.26
N ASN A 163 0.50 1.30 0.98
CA ASN A 163 -0.39 2.15 0.19
C ASN A 163 -0.62 1.67 -1.24
N ASP A 164 0.01 0.59 -1.69
CA ASP A 164 -0.11 0.12 -3.06
C ASP A 164 0.08 -1.40 -3.13
N TYR A 165 -0.58 -2.03 -4.09
CA TYR A 165 -0.51 -3.45 -4.40
C TYR A 165 -0.44 -3.62 -5.92
N GLN A 166 0.61 -4.27 -6.41
CA GLN A 166 0.83 -4.44 -7.85
C GLN A 166 1.07 -5.90 -8.22
N ILE A 167 0.18 -6.42 -9.08
CA ILE A 167 0.38 -7.65 -9.82
C ILE A 167 1.13 -7.30 -11.11
N ALA A 168 2.09 -8.14 -11.48
CA ALA A 168 2.94 -7.94 -12.65
C ALA A 168 3.74 -6.61 -12.58
N PHE A 169 4.31 -6.35 -11.41
CA PHE A 169 5.23 -5.25 -11.18
C PHE A 169 6.41 -5.31 -12.17
N ASP A 170 6.85 -4.15 -12.68
CA ASP A 170 8.06 -4.06 -13.51
C ASP A 170 9.18 -3.40 -12.68
N PRO A 171 10.17 -4.18 -12.19
CA PRO A 171 11.30 -3.63 -11.44
C PRO A 171 12.09 -2.57 -12.21
N LYS A 172 12.00 -2.51 -13.55
CA LYS A 172 12.68 -1.48 -14.36
C LYS A 172 12.15 -0.06 -14.11
N THR A 173 10.99 0.06 -13.47
CA THR A 173 10.42 1.34 -13.03
C THR A 173 11.11 1.93 -11.79
N LEU A 174 11.97 1.15 -11.15
CA LEU A 174 12.77 1.57 -9.99
C LEU A 174 14.05 2.29 -10.42
N ASP A 175 14.50 3.21 -9.58
CA ASP A 175 15.66 4.06 -9.87
C ASP A 175 16.96 3.24 -9.92
N ASP A 176 17.12 2.29 -8.99
CA ASP A 176 18.31 1.42 -8.87
C ASP A 176 18.45 0.41 -10.02
N SER A 177 17.35 0.17 -10.75
CA SER A 177 17.35 -0.73 -11.92
C SER A 177 18.05 -0.14 -13.14
N GLN A 178 18.33 1.17 -13.14
CA GLN A 178 19.05 1.83 -14.23
C GLN A 178 20.58 1.62 -14.17
N GLU A 179 21.13 1.27 -13.01
CA GLU A 179 22.57 0.94 -12.88
C GLU A 179 22.90 -0.47 -13.43
N ILE A 180 21.97 -1.42 -13.33
CA ILE A 180 22.16 -2.80 -13.80
C ILE A 180 22.16 -2.89 -15.34
N ALA A 181 21.48 -1.96 -16.02
CA ALA A 181 21.38 -1.94 -17.48
C ALA A 181 22.70 -1.58 -18.20
N GLN A 182 23.65 -0.92 -17.53
CA GLN A 182 24.96 -0.60 -18.14
C GLN A 182 25.99 -1.73 -18.02
N ASN A 183 25.81 -2.69 -17.10
CA ASN A 183 26.73 -3.82 -16.93
C ASN A 183 26.26 -5.12 -17.60
N SER A 184 25.10 -5.12 -18.27
CA SER A 184 24.47 -6.33 -18.82
C SER A 184 24.54 -6.38 -20.36
N SER A 185 25.71 -6.11 -20.94
CA SER A 185 25.95 -6.26 -22.40
C SER A 185 26.75 -7.52 -22.75
N VAL A 186 26.37 -8.66 -22.17
CA VAL A 186 26.70 -10.05 -22.58
C VAL A 186 25.54 -10.87 -22.00
N ASP A 187 24.50 -11.33 -22.70
CA ASP A 187 24.39 -12.02 -23.98
C ASP A 187 23.08 -11.67 -24.72
N LYS A 188 23.07 -11.78 -26.05
CA LYS A 188 21.90 -11.57 -26.93
C LYS A 188 21.16 -12.86 -27.27
N GLU A 189 19.86 -12.90 -26.91
CA GLU A 189 18.63 -13.16 -27.72
C GLU A 189 18.44 -14.47 -28.56
N PRO A 190 17.20 -14.91 -28.89
CA PRO A 190 16.36 -14.20 -29.88
C PRO A 190 14.84 -14.08 -29.61
N SER A 191 14.30 -12.87 -29.86
CA SER A 191 13.14 -12.45 -30.67
C SER A 191 12.03 -13.49 -30.96
N ASN A 192 10.72 -13.23 -30.90
CA ASN A 192 9.94 -12.13 -31.52
C ASN A 192 8.40 -12.36 -31.23
N PRO A 193 7.42 -11.59 -31.75
CA PRO A 193 6.75 -10.42 -31.17
C PRO A 193 5.24 -10.59 -30.84
N THR A 194 4.70 -9.78 -29.91
CA THR A 194 3.44 -8.97 -30.03
C THR A 194 3.00 -8.42 -28.66
N PHE A 195 3.52 -7.25 -28.28
CA PHE A 195 3.42 -6.68 -26.94
C PHE A 195 2.22 -5.71 -26.71
N ILE A 196 1.34 -5.47 -27.69
CA ILE A 196 0.29 -4.42 -27.55
C ILE A 196 -1.15 -4.96 -27.43
N ASN A 197 -1.41 -6.24 -27.73
CA ASN A 197 -2.81 -6.73 -27.85
C ASN A 197 -3.33 -7.58 -26.66
N ARG A 198 -2.63 -7.70 -25.52
CA ARG A 198 -3.10 -8.54 -24.40
C ARG A 198 -3.41 -7.82 -23.08
N LEU A 199 -3.07 -6.54 -22.94
CA LEU A 199 -3.43 -5.76 -21.75
C LEU A 199 -4.93 -5.40 -21.69
N THR A 200 -5.62 -5.35 -22.83
CA THR A 200 -7.07 -5.14 -22.89
C THR A 200 -7.88 -6.37 -22.47
N ASP A 201 -7.32 -7.57 -22.52
CA ASP A 201 -8.10 -8.78 -22.25
C ASP A 201 -8.26 -9.05 -20.75
N TYR A 202 -7.32 -8.62 -19.91
CA TYR A 202 -7.49 -8.73 -18.45
C TYR A 202 -8.48 -7.72 -17.88
N ILE A 203 -8.61 -6.53 -18.50
CA ILE A 203 -9.55 -5.49 -18.05
C ILE A 203 -10.93 -5.66 -18.73
N SER A 204 -11.01 -6.18 -19.96
CA SER A 204 -12.27 -6.26 -20.72
C SER A 204 -13.14 -7.49 -20.41
N TYR A 205 -12.60 -8.58 -19.86
CA TYR A 205 -13.42 -9.78 -19.57
C TYR A 205 -13.92 -9.87 -18.12
N GLY A 206 -13.54 -8.95 -17.24
CA GLY A 206 -14.00 -8.90 -15.84
C GLY A 206 -15.02 -7.79 -15.51
N PHE A 207 -15.14 -6.73 -16.32
CA PHE A 207 -15.79 -5.48 -15.86
C PHE A 207 -17.09 -5.04 -16.57
N ILE A 208 -17.64 -5.79 -17.53
CA ILE A 208 -18.86 -5.32 -18.24
C ILE A 208 -20.13 -6.16 -18.01
N ASN A 209 -20.10 -7.34 -17.38
CA ASN A 209 -21.32 -8.17 -17.26
C ASN A 209 -21.72 -8.69 -15.88
N HIS A 210 -21.18 -8.19 -14.77
CA HIS A 210 -21.59 -8.70 -13.44
C HIS A 210 -21.99 -7.64 -12.40
N MET A 211 -22.52 -6.48 -12.82
CA MET A 211 -23.22 -5.53 -11.92
C MET A 211 -24.75 -5.62 -11.97
N SER A 212 -25.33 -6.69 -12.54
CA SER A 212 -26.79 -6.90 -12.56
C SER A 212 -27.28 -8.21 -11.92
N HIS A 213 -26.40 -9.08 -11.43
CA HIS A 213 -26.80 -10.39 -10.90
C HIS A 213 -26.55 -10.65 -9.40
N TRP A 214 -25.94 -9.71 -8.67
CA TRP A 214 -25.74 -9.82 -7.21
C TRP A 214 -26.89 -9.22 -6.39
N PHE A 215 -28.15 -9.41 -6.83
CA PHE A 215 -29.36 -9.08 -6.06
C PHE A 215 -30.42 -10.19 -6.05
N GLY A 216 -30.09 -11.41 -6.48
CA GLY A 216 -31.07 -12.49 -6.48
C GLY A 216 -30.44 -13.85 -6.34
N MET A 217 -30.26 -14.31 -5.10
CA MET A 217 -30.57 -15.69 -4.68
C MET A 217 -30.32 -15.84 -3.17
N ILE A 218 -31.30 -15.39 -2.38
CA ILE A 218 -31.65 -16.07 -1.13
C ILE A 218 -32.62 -17.18 -1.54
N ALA A 219 -32.18 -18.44 -1.49
CA ALA A 219 -33.09 -19.58 -1.41
C ALA A 219 -32.34 -20.84 -0.92
N PHE A 220 -32.78 -21.29 0.26
CA PHE A 220 -32.50 -22.54 0.99
C PHE A 220 -31.25 -22.62 1.85
#